data_AF-A0A8H6G7W0-F1
#
_entry.id   AF-A0A8H6G7W0-F1
#
_cell.length_a   1.000
_cell.length_b   1.000
_cell.length_c   1.000
_cell.angle_alpha   90.00
_cell.angle_beta   90.00
_cell.angle_gamma   90.00
#
_symmetry.space_group_name_H-M   'P 1'
#
loop_
_entity.id
_entity.type
_entity.pdbx_description
1 polymer ?
#
loop_
_entity_poly.entity_id
_entity_poly.type
_entity_poly.pdbx_seq_one_letter_code
_entity_poly.pdbx_strand_id
1 'polypeptide(L)'
;MATFSDKIHNPDKRQKPHQKNNPEIAALPASSPIEDIANIIRRDGGIIIKNFITPEEADPYYQKVGKYEGTLFPPTDLPLSGFAGKSPTLAHKGINYLAYHEAAKLLLKEES
;
A
#
# COMPACT_ATOMS: atom_id res chain seq x y z
N MET A 1 9.58 -21.77 3.86
CA MET A 1 8.88 -20.95 2.85
C MET A 1 9.04 -19.50 3.29
N ALA A 2 9.65 -18.65 2.46
CA ALA A 2 9.87 -17.24 2.80
C ALA A 2 8.53 -16.50 2.81
N THR A 3 8.27 -15.76 3.89
CA THR A 3 7.06 -14.94 4.04
C THR A 3 7.17 -13.70 3.15
N PHE A 4 6.03 -13.07 2.82
CA PHE A 4 5.99 -11.83 2.01
C PHE A 4 6.83 -10.71 2.65
N SER A 5 7.02 -10.73 3.98
CA SER A 5 7.87 -9.82 4.72
C SER A 5 9.37 -9.96 4.38
N ASP A 6 9.83 -11.18 4.10
CA ASP A 6 11.24 -11.48 3.74
C ASP A 6 11.61 -10.98 2.33
N LYS A 7 10.61 -10.72 1.47
CA LYS A 7 10.83 -10.17 0.12
C LYS A 7 11.02 -8.65 0.12
N ILE A 8 10.50 -7.96 1.14
CA ILE A 8 10.61 -6.49 1.28
C ILE A 8 11.91 -6.14 2.03
N HIS A 9 12.34 -6.98 2.96
CA HIS A 9 13.58 -6.82 3.72
C HIS A 9 14.44 -8.09 3.57
N ASN A 10 15.29 -8.13 2.55
CA ASN A 10 16.32 -9.16 2.45
C ASN A 10 17.57 -8.64 3.20
N PRO A 11 17.89 -9.16 4.40
CA PRO A 11 19.05 -8.69 5.17
C PRO A 11 20.39 -8.94 4.46
N ASP A 12 20.43 -9.83 3.45
CA ASP A 12 21.64 -10.17 2.70
C ASP A 12 21.85 -9.36 1.41
N LYS A 13 20.89 -8.51 1.01
CA LYS A 13 21.12 -7.56 -0.09
C LYS A 13 21.96 -6.42 0.44
N ARG A 14 23.26 -6.42 0.13
CA ARG A 14 24.17 -5.27 0.36
C ARG A 14 23.47 -4.00 -0.11
N GLN A 15 22.99 -3.18 0.83
CA GLN A 15 22.44 -1.87 0.54
C GLN A 15 23.49 -1.10 -0.25
N LYS A 16 23.09 -0.47 -1.36
CA LYS A 16 24.01 0.39 -2.10
C LYS A 16 24.52 1.48 -1.15
N PRO A 17 25.76 1.99 -1.27
CA PRO A 17 26.33 2.93 -0.29
C PRO A 17 25.46 4.15 -0.01
N HIS A 18 24.69 4.61 -1.00
CA HIS A 18 23.76 5.74 -0.87
C HIS A 18 22.49 5.42 -0.08
N GLN A 19 22.17 4.15 0.17
CA GLN A 19 21.00 3.71 0.95
C GLN A 19 21.34 3.45 2.42
N LYS A 20 22.63 3.52 2.81
CA LYS A 20 23.10 3.18 4.16
C LYS A 20 22.49 4.08 5.26
N ASN A 21 22.11 5.31 4.91
CA ASN A 21 21.53 6.29 5.84
C ASN A 21 20.05 6.58 5.54
N ASN A 22 19.40 5.75 4.73
CA ASN A 22 17.98 5.98 4.44
C ASN A 22 17.16 5.68 5.70
N PRO A 23 16.19 6.53 6.06
CA PRO A 23 15.29 6.22 7.16
C PRO A 23 14.52 4.94 6.85
N GLU A 24 14.30 4.13 7.88
CA GLU A 24 13.47 2.93 7.75
C GLU A 24 12.00 3.33 7.59
N ILE A 25 11.30 2.66 6.69
CA ILE A 25 9.87 2.88 6.49
C ILE A 25 9.13 2.27 7.69
N ALA A 26 8.41 3.09 8.43
CA ALA A 26 7.60 2.64 9.54
C ALA A 26 6.53 1.65 9.07
N ALA A 27 6.31 0.59 9.86
CA ALA A 27 5.34 -0.44 9.54
C ALA A 27 4.51 -0.82 10.76
N LEU A 28 3.19 -0.66 10.67
CA LEU A 28 2.25 -0.89 11.76
C LEU A 28 1.18 -1.94 11.37
N PRO A 29 0.66 -2.74 12.31
CA PRO A 29 -0.50 -3.57 12.04
C PRO A 29 -1.74 -2.70 11.79
N ALA A 30 -2.68 -3.19 10.98
CA ALA A 30 -3.90 -2.48 10.66
C ALA A 30 -4.81 -2.19 11.89
N SER A 31 -4.59 -2.88 13.01
CA SER A 31 -5.26 -2.66 14.30
C SER A 31 -4.63 -1.56 15.17
N SER A 32 -3.61 -0.85 14.67
CA SER A 32 -2.97 0.24 15.41
C SER A 32 -3.90 1.44 15.59
N PRO A 33 -3.70 2.27 16.61
CA PRO A 33 -4.44 3.52 16.77
C PRO A 33 -4.34 4.41 15.52
N ILE A 34 -5.45 5.07 15.18
CA ILE A 34 -5.54 5.90 13.98
C ILE A 34 -4.62 7.11 14.08
N GLU A 35 -4.47 7.65 15.28
CA GLU A 35 -3.60 8.78 15.59
C GLU A 35 -2.14 8.44 15.31
N ASP A 36 -1.69 7.23 15.68
CA ASP A 36 -0.32 6.78 15.42
C ASP A 36 -0.05 6.66 13.92
N ILE A 37 -0.99 6.08 13.18
CA ILE A 37 -0.92 5.98 11.71
C ILE A 37 -0.81 7.38 11.08
N ALA A 38 -1.68 8.30 11.47
CA ALA A 38 -1.68 9.65 10.92
C ALA A 38 -0.42 10.45 11.30
N ASN A 39 0.06 10.32 12.54
CA ASN A 39 1.28 10.99 13.00
C ASN A 39 2.51 10.52 12.21
N ILE A 40 2.62 9.22 11.95
CA ILE A 40 3.69 8.68 11.11
C ILE A 40 3.57 9.19 9.68
N ILE A 41 2.37 9.22 9.09
CA ILE A 41 2.18 9.77 7.73
C ILE A 41 2.59 11.24 7.66
N ARG A 42 2.25 12.06 8.67
CA ARG A 42 2.68 13.47 8.71
C ARG A 42 4.19 13.62 8.84
N ARG A 43 4.84 12.76 9.64
CA ARG A 43 6.29 12.82 9.90
C ARG A 43 7.12 12.28 8.74
N ASP A 44 6.75 11.13 8.20
CA ASP A 44 7.55 10.34 7.26
C ASP A 44 7.04 10.43 5.81
N GLY A 45 5.84 11.01 5.60
CA GLY A 45 5.17 11.06 4.30
C GLY A 45 4.50 9.74 3.88
N GLY A 46 4.71 8.64 4.61
CA GLY A 46 4.12 7.35 4.29
C GLY A 46 4.38 6.28 5.36
N ILE A 47 3.56 5.23 5.33
CA ILE A 47 3.63 4.10 6.27
C ILE A 47 3.23 2.80 5.56
N ILE A 48 3.77 1.67 6.01
CA ILE A 48 3.32 0.34 5.61
C ILE A 48 2.30 -0.17 6.63
N ILE A 49 1.07 -0.43 6.20
CA ILE A 49 0.06 -1.12 7.03
C ILE A 49 0.12 -2.62 6.75
N LYS A 50 0.53 -3.39 7.76
CA LYS A 50 0.61 -4.86 7.66
C LYS A 50 -0.77 -5.49 7.84
N ASN A 51 -1.01 -6.57 7.10
CA ASN A 51 -2.24 -7.37 7.15
C ASN A 51 -3.52 -6.54 6.92
N PHE A 52 -3.45 -5.57 6.00
CA PHE A 52 -4.58 -4.72 5.64
C PHE A 52 -5.73 -5.50 5.00
N ILE A 53 -5.40 -6.50 4.17
CA ILE A 53 -6.32 -7.49 3.62
C ILE A 53 -5.74 -8.89 3.85
N THR A 54 -6.59 -9.90 3.89
CA THR A 54 -6.11 -11.29 3.98
C THR A 54 -5.67 -11.80 2.60
N PRO A 55 -4.78 -12.81 2.51
CA PRO A 55 -4.37 -13.39 1.23
C PRO A 55 -5.56 -13.88 0.36
N GLU A 56 -6.59 -14.43 1.00
CA GLU A 56 -7.78 -14.95 0.33
C GLU A 56 -8.60 -13.83 -0.33
N GLU A 57 -8.53 -12.62 0.22
CA GLU A 57 -9.19 -11.44 -0.33
C GLU A 57 -8.45 -10.87 -1.57
N ALA A 58 -7.14 -11.09 -1.65
CA ALA A 58 -6.28 -10.55 -2.70
C ALA A 58 -6.32 -11.35 -4.02
N ASP A 59 -6.56 -12.66 -3.96
CA ASP A 59 -6.26 -13.62 -5.03
C ASP A 59 -7.11 -13.54 -6.33
N PRO A 60 -8.43 -13.22 -6.34
CA PRO A 60 -9.26 -13.53 -7.51
C PRO A 60 -9.17 -12.57 -8.72
N TYR A 61 -8.50 -11.40 -8.64
CA TYR A 61 -8.76 -10.30 -9.58
C TYR A 61 -7.55 -9.72 -10.33
N TYR A 62 -6.33 -10.24 -10.10
CA TYR A 62 -5.12 -9.77 -10.79
C TYR A 62 -5.06 -10.12 -12.29
N GLN A 63 -5.99 -10.96 -12.79
CA GLN A 63 -5.92 -11.50 -14.15
C GLN A 63 -6.55 -10.62 -15.25
N LYS A 64 -7.21 -9.49 -14.90
CA LYS A 64 -7.89 -8.60 -15.88
C LYS A 64 -7.11 -7.31 -16.14
N VAL A 65 -5.86 -7.46 -16.57
CA VAL A 65 -5.02 -6.35 -17.04
C VAL A 65 -5.46 -5.92 -18.45
N GLY A 66 -5.66 -4.62 -18.66
CA GLY A 66 -5.96 -4.07 -19.99
C GLY A 66 -4.71 -3.97 -20.85
N LYS A 67 -4.84 -3.57 -22.12
CA LYS A 67 -3.69 -3.17 -22.95
C LYS A 67 -3.38 -1.69 -22.70
N TYR A 68 -2.10 -1.35 -22.49
CA TYR A 68 -1.65 0.04 -22.48
C TYR A 68 -1.42 0.51 -23.91
N GLU A 69 -2.11 1.56 -24.35
CA GLU A 69 -1.86 2.23 -25.63
C GLU A 69 -1.50 3.69 -25.38
N GLY A 70 -0.33 3.94 -24.81
CA GLY A 70 0.17 5.29 -24.54
C GLY A 70 1.68 5.39 -24.67
N THR A 71 2.20 6.62 -24.61
CA THR A 71 3.64 6.92 -24.73
C THR A 71 4.34 7.15 -23.38
N LEU A 72 3.59 7.25 -22.28
CA LEU A 72 4.14 7.61 -20.96
C LEU A 72 4.78 6.43 -20.23
N PHE A 73 4.27 5.20 -20.47
CA PHE A 73 4.77 3.99 -19.82
C PHE A 73 5.19 2.94 -20.85
N PRO A 74 6.13 2.05 -20.50
CA PRO A 74 6.44 0.88 -21.31
C PRO A 74 5.20 0.03 -21.59
N PRO A 75 5.07 -0.62 -22.76
CA PRO A 75 3.93 -1.50 -23.06
C PRO A 75 3.79 -2.71 -22.11
N THR A 76 4.86 -3.06 -21.39
CA THR A 76 4.86 -4.10 -20.36
C THR A 76 4.13 -3.68 -19.09
N ASP A 77 3.98 -2.37 -18.86
CA ASP A 77 3.32 -1.81 -17.67
C ASP A 77 1.83 -1.62 -17.97
N LEU A 78 1.11 -2.74 -17.94
CA LEU A 78 -0.31 -2.76 -18.26
C LEU A 78 -1.12 -1.97 -17.21
N PRO A 79 -1.89 -0.95 -17.60
CA PRO A 79 -2.69 -0.17 -16.67
C PRO A 79 -3.84 -1.02 -16.14
N LEU A 80 -4.08 -0.88 -14.84
CA LEU A 80 -5.31 -1.37 -14.22
C LEU A 80 -6.16 -0.18 -13.78
N SER A 81 -6.89 0.40 -14.73
CA SER A 81 -7.89 1.43 -14.44
C SER A 81 -9.21 0.80 -13.96
N GLY A 82 -10.00 1.59 -13.21
CA GLY A 82 -11.34 1.17 -12.76
C GLY A 82 -11.32 -0.04 -11.83
N PHE A 83 -10.29 -0.17 -10.98
CA PHE A 83 -10.09 -1.36 -10.15
C PHE A 83 -11.27 -1.63 -9.21
N ALA A 84 -11.92 -0.58 -8.69
CA ALA A 84 -13.15 -0.74 -7.89
C ALA A 84 -14.28 -1.44 -8.67
N GLY A 85 -14.49 -1.12 -9.95
CA GLY A 85 -15.48 -1.82 -10.78
C GLY A 85 -15.09 -3.25 -11.16
N LYS A 86 -13.80 -3.60 -11.05
CA LYS A 86 -13.25 -4.91 -11.45
C LYS A 86 -13.02 -5.86 -10.27
N SER A 87 -12.89 -5.31 -9.06
CA SER A 87 -12.60 -6.04 -7.82
C SER A 87 -13.67 -5.73 -6.76
N PRO A 88 -14.65 -6.63 -6.57
CA PRO A 88 -15.61 -6.56 -5.47
C PRO A 88 -14.92 -6.47 -4.10
N THR A 89 -13.78 -7.15 -3.91
CA THR A 89 -12.99 -7.04 -2.67
C THR A 89 -12.57 -5.60 -2.44
N LEU A 90 -11.99 -4.94 -3.46
CA LEU A 90 -11.59 -3.54 -3.31
C LEU A 90 -12.81 -2.66 -3.05
N ALA A 91 -13.88 -2.82 -3.85
CA ALA A 91 -15.06 -1.99 -3.80
C ALA A 91 -15.84 -2.07 -2.48
N HIS A 92 -15.93 -3.26 -1.89
CA HIS A 92 -16.76 -3.49 -0.72
C HIS A 92 -15.96 -3.57 0.58
N LYS A 93 -14.69 -3.94 0.53
CA LYS A 93 -13.85 -4.12 1.72
C LYS A 93 -12.67 -3.15 1.76
N GLY A 94 -11.86 -3.11 0.68
CA GLY A 94 -10.60 -2.36 0.66
C GLY A 94 -10.79 -0.86 0.85
N ILE A 95 -11.62 -0.22 0.02
CA ILE A 95 -11.90 1.22 0.15
C ILE A 95 -12.71 1.55 1.41
N ASN A 96 -13.49 0.60 1.91
CA ASN A 96 -14.31 0.75 3.11
C ASN A 96 -13.58 0.41 4.41
N TYR A 97 -12.26 0.20 4.37
CA TYR A 97 -11.51 -0.21 5.54
C TYR A 97 -11.46 0.91 6.59
N LEU A 98 -11.75 0.58 7.84
CA LEU A 98 -11.88 1.57 8.92
C LEU A 98 -10.59 2.39 9.09
N ALA A 99 -9.43 1.73 9.12
CA ALA A 99 -8.16 2.42 9.28
C ALA A 99 -7.86 3.37 8.12
N TYR A 100 -8.31 3.06 6.90
CA TYR A 100 -8.16 3.94 5.75
C TYR A 100 -9.06 5.17 5.89
N HIS A 101 -10.34 4.97 6.18
CA HIS A 101 -11.30 6.07 6.31
C HIS A 101 -10.97 7.02 7.46
N GLU A 102 -10.70 6.49 8.65
CA GLU A 102 -10.48 7.33 9.84
C GLU A 102 -9.13 8.04 9.76
N ALA A 103 -8.08 7.39 9.23
CA ALA A 103 -6.82 8.07 8.96
C ALA A 103 -6.99 9.18 7.91
N ALA A 104 -7.72 8.92 6.83
CA ALA A 104 -8.00 9.93 5.80
C ALA A 104 -8.79 11.11 6.37
N LYS A 105 -9.84 10.88 7.18
CA LYS A 105 -10.58 11.96 7.86
C LYS A 105 -9.67 12.81 8.73
N LEU A 106 -8.78 12.18 9.49
CA LEU A 106 -7.88 12.88 10.41
C LEU A 106 -6.80 13.68 9.66
N LEU A 107 -6.33 13.17 8.50
CA LEU A 107 -5.34 13.84 7.66
C LEU A 107 -5.91 14.97 6.80
N LEU A 108 -7.18 14.84 6.36
CA LEU A 108 -7.85 15.79 5.48
C LEU A 108 -8.69 16.83 6.22
N LYS A 109 -8.79 16.74 7.54
CA LYS A 109 -9.46 17.76 8.34
C LYS A 109 -8.72 19.08 8.16
N GLU A 110 -9.41 20.11 7.67
CA GLU A 110 -8.85 21.46 7.57
C GLU A 110 -8.41 21.91 8.97
N GLU A 111 -7.14 22.31 9.10
CA GLU A 111 -6.70 23.08 10.25
C GLU A 111 -7.26 24.50 10.06
N SER A 112 -8.33 24.82 10.79
CA SER A 112 -8.90 26.17 10.89
C SER A 112 -8.02 27.09 11.73
#